data_AF-A0A560DKC1-F1
#
_entry.id   AF-A0A560DKC1-F1
#
_cell.length_a   1.000
_cell.length_b   1.000
_cell.length_c   1.000
_cell.angle_alpha   90.00
_cell.angle_beta   90.00
_cell.angle_gamma   90.00
#
_symmetry.space_group_name_H-M   'P 1'
#
loop_
_entity.id
_entity.type
_entity.pdbx_description
1 polymer ?
#
loop_
_entity_poly.entity_id
_entity_poly.type
_entity_poly.pdbx_seq_one_letter_code
_entity_poly.pdbx_strand_id
1 'polypeptide(L)'
;MCRLYGAKLVIAKLDRLSRDAHFLLGLEKAGVDFVAADMPNANRLTIGIMAMVAEEERRMISRRIKEALAAAKTRGKRLGGKRNGGLSDECRQASAARRRAAADARAGDILPAIRALQQDGAVSLHQLAAGL
;
A
#
# COMPACT_ATOMS: atom_id res chain seq x y z
N MET A 1 -20.99 0.38 14.10
CA MET A 1 -21.82 1.53 14.51
C MET A 1 -23.15 1.61 13.77
N CYS A 2 -23.24 1.84 12.45
CA CYS A 2 -24.54 2.02 11.79
C CYS A 2 -25.52 0.84 11.98
N ARG A 3 -25.04 -0.40 11.80
CA ARG A 3 -25.83 -1.62 12.06
C ARG A 3 -26.30 -1.77 13.52
N LEU A 4 -25.50 -1.29 14.48
CA LEU A 4 -25.82 -1.39 15.90
C LEU A 4 -26.91 -0.39 16.32
N TYR A 5 -26.93 0.79 15.69
CA TYR A 5 -27.84 1.89 16.01
C TYR A 5 -29.00 2.08 15.02
N GLY A 6 -29.13 1.22 14.00
CA GLY A 6 -30.12 1.39 12.94
C GLY A 6 -29.96 2.68 12.15
N ALA A 7 -28.74 3.24 12.10
CA ALA A 7 -28.48 4.54 11.51
C ALA A 7 -28.22 4.45 10.00
N LYS A 8 -28.67 5.47 9.26
CA LYS A 8 -28.39 5.61 7.82
C LYS A 8 -26.97 6.15 7.60
N LEU A 9 -26.18 5.43 6.82
CA LEU A 9 -24.82 5.84 6.44
C LEU A 9 -24.87 6.91 5.35
N VAL A 10 -24.31 8.09 5.61
CA VAL A 10 -24.18 9.14 4.59
C VAL A 10 -22.80 9.08 3.96
N ILE A 11 -22.76 8.98 2.63
CA ILE A 11 -21.53 8.90 1.84
C ILE A 11 -21.37 10.22 1.09
N ALA A 12 -20.22 10.87 1.21
CA ALA A 12 -20.00 12.18 0.57
C ALA A 12 -20.00 12.10 -0.97
N LYS A 13 -19.42 11.04 -1.54
CA LYS A 13 -19.48 10.76 -2.98
C LYS A 13 -19.49 9.27 -3.28
N LEU A 14 -20.36 8.85 -4.19
CA LEU A 14 -20.52 7.44 -4.57
C LEU A 14 -19.30 6.91 -5.32
N ASP A 15 -18.56 7.75 -6.05
CA ASP A 15 -17.39 7.37 -6.87
C ASP A 15 -16.27 6.66 -6.09
N ARG A 16 -16.11 7.00 -4.81
CA ARG A 16 -15.07 6.42 -3.95
C ARG A 16 -15.48 5.06 -3.40
N LEU A 17 -16.77 4.78 -3.29
CA LEU A 17 -17.32 3.52 -2.82
C LEU A 17 -17.64 2.55 -3.97
N SER A 18 -18.05 3.08 -5.13
CA SER A 18 -18.44 2.30 -6.31
C SER A 18 -17.30 1.56 -6.99
N ARG A 19 -16.05 1.94 -6.70
CA ARG A 19 -14.85 1.18 -7.12
C ARG A 19 -14.75 -0.19 -6.47
N ASP A 20 -15.47 -0.41 -5.36
CA ASP A 20 -15.62 -1.69 -4.69
C ASP A 20 -17.11 -2.08 -4.64
N ALA A 21 -17.59 -2.60 -5.77
CA ALA A 21 -18.94 -3.13 -5.93
C ALA A 21 -19.29 -4.18 -4.85
N HIS A 22 -18.30 -4.97 -4.43
CA HIS A 22 -18.47 -5.97 -3.38
C HIS A 22 -18.76 -5.32 -2.01
N PHE A 23 -18.12 -4.19 -1.71
CA PHE A 23 -18.37 -3.43 -0.48
C PHE A 23 -19.81 -2.89 -0.41
N LEU A 24 -20.32 -2.33 -1.51
CA LEU A 24 -21.71 -1.83 -1.58
C LEU A 24 -22.73 -2.94 -1.39
N LEU A 25 -22.55 -4.07 -2.08
CA LEU A 25 -23.39 -5.25 -1.92
C LEU A 25 -23.27 -5.86 -0.51
N GLY A 26 -22.10 -5.73 0.13
CA GLY A 26 -21.87 -6.16 1.49
C GLY A 26 -22.63 -5.33 2.53
N LEU A 27 -22.66 -4.01 2.37
CA LEU A 27 -23.46 -3.11 3.21
C LEU A 27 -24.96 -3.40 3.10
N GLU A 28 -25.41 -3.66 1.88
CA GLU A 28 -26.77 -4.05 1.57
C GLU A 28 -27.15 -5.38 2.24
N LYS A 29 -26.31 -6.42 2.11
CA LYS A 29 -26.49 -7.71 2.80
C LYS A 29 -26.44 -7.58 4.32
N ALA A 30 -25.69 -6.60 4.84
CA ALA A 30 -25.62 -6.29 6.26
C ALA A 30 -26.82 -5.49 6.79
N GLY A 31 -27.78 -5.13 5.93
CA GLY A 31 -28.99 -4.38 6.30
C GLY A 31 -28.71 -2.93 6.67
N VAL A 32 -27.62 -2.34 6.15
CA VAL A 32 -27.27 -0.94 6.43
C VAL A 32 -27.86 -0.07 5.33
N ASP A 33 -28.81 0.79 5.69
CA ASP A 33 -29.28 1.84 4.79
C ASP A 33 -28.19 2.88 4.58
N PHE A 34 -28.01 3.32 3.35
CA PHE A 34 -27.07 4.38 3.03
C PHE A 34 -27.61 5.33 1.97
N VAL A 35 -27.11 6.57 1.98
CA VAL A 35 -27.42 7.61 1.00
C VAL A 35 -26.12 8.26 0.56
N ALA A 36 -26.00 8.51 -0.74
CA ALA A 36 -24.89 9.27 -1.29
C ALA A 36 -25.31 10.75 -1.39
N ALA A 37 -24.54 11.67 -0.80
CA ALA A 37 -24.85 13.09 -0.79
C ALA A 37 -24.81 13.73 -2.20
N ASP A 38 -24.02 13.16 -3.10
CA ASP A 38 -23.94 13.52 -4.51
C ASP A 38 -25.09 12.93 -5.35
N MET A 39 -25.73 11.86 -4.88
CA MET A 39 -26.86 11.22 -5.55
C MET A 39 -27.94 10.82 -4.53
N PRO A 40 -28.66 11.80 -3.95
CA PRO A 40 -29.56 11.57 -2.81
C PRO A 40 -30.77 10.69 -3.14
N ASN A 41 -31.15 10.62 -4.43
CA ASN A 41 -32.25 9.79 -4.93
C ASN A 41 -31.79 8.39 -5.38
N ALA A 42 -30.51 8.06 -5.24
CA ALA A 42 -30.01 6.75 -5.62
C ALA A 42 -30.66 5.68 -4.75
N ASN A 43 -31.51 4.85 -5.35
CA ASN A 43 -32.09 3.70 -4.69
C ASN A 43 -31.16 2.48 -4.82
N ARG A 44 -31.43 1.45 -4.02
CA ARG A 44 -30.65 0.19 -3.98
C ARG A 44 -30.46 -0.43 -5.37
N LEU A 45 -31.50 -0.40 -6.22
CA LEU A 45 -31.44 -0.91 -7.59
C LEU A 45 -30.46 -0.10 -8.45
N THR A 46 -30.54 1.23 -8.43
CA THR A 46 -29.63 2.12 -9.18
C THR A 46 -28.17 1.89 -8.78
N ILE A 47 -27.90 1.75 -7.49
CA ILE A 47 -26.55 1.53 -6.99
C ILE A 47 -26.02 0.15 -7.40
N GLY A 48 -26.87 -0.88 -7.33
CA GLY A 48 -26.53 -2.22 -7.82
C GLY A 48 -26.20 -2.23 -9.32
N ILE A 49 -26.99 -1.55 -10.14
CA ILE A 49 -26.72 -1.42 -11.58
C ILE A 49 -25.39 -0.70 -11.83
N MET A 50 -25.15 0.43 -11.15
CA MET A 50 -23.89 1.18 -11.28
C MET A 50 -22.68 0.35 -10.85
N ALA A 51 -22.80 -0.44 -9.78
CA ALA A 51 -21.76 -1.34 -9.32
C ALA A 51 -21.44 -2.44 -10.37
N MET A 52 -22.46 -3.02 -10.99
CA MET A 52 -22.28 -4.02 -12.06
C MET A 52 -21.63 -3.41 -13.31
N VAL A 53 -22.05 -2.21 -13.72
CA VAL A 53 -21.44 -1.49 -14.84
C VAL A 53 -19.97 -1.20 -14.56
N ALA A 54 -19.65 -0.67 -13.38
CA ALA A 54 -18.27 -0.37 -12.99
C ALA A 54 -17.37 -1.62 -12.96
N GLU A 55 -17.91 -2.77 -12.52
CA GLU A 55 -17.17 -4.03 -12.54
C GLU A 55 -16.92 -4.52 -13.97
N GLU A 56 -17.92 -4.44 -14.85
CA GLU A 56 -17.76 -4.82 -16.26
C GLU A 56 -16.78 -3.90 -17.00
N GLU A 57 -16.82 -2.59 -16.76
CA GLU A 57 -15.83 -1.65 -17.27
C GLU A 57 -14.41 -2.02 -16.82
N ARG A 58 -14.23 -2.35 -15.54
CA ARG A 58 -12.94 -2.79 -15.00
C ARG A 58 -12.45 -4.08 -15.69
N ARG A 59 -13.34 -5.05 -15.91
CA ARG A 59 -13.03 -6.29 -16.65
C ARG A 59 -12.63 -5.97 -18.08
N MET A 60 -13.37 -5.12 -18.78
CA MET A 60 -13.06 -4.70 -20.15
C MET A 60 -11.73 -3.95 -20.25
N ILE A 61 -11.43 -3.02 -19.34
CA ILE A 61 -10.14 -2.32 -19.29
C ILE A 61 -9.00 -3.32 -19.07
N SER A 62 -9.16 -4.23 -18.10
CA SER A 62 -8.16 -5.27 -17.83
C SER A 62 -7.91 -6.13 -19.06
N ARG A 63 -8.97 -6.56 -19.75
CA ARG A 63 -8.89 -7.33 -20.99
C ARG A 63 -8.13 -6.56 -22.08
N ARG A 64 -8.49 -5.31 -22.35
CA ARG A 64 -7.82 -4.46 -23.36
C ARG A 64 -6.33 -4.26 -23.05
N ILE A 65 -5.98 -4.04 -21.77
CA ILE A 65 -4.57 -3.91 -21.36
C ILE A 65 -3.83 -5.22 -21.61
N LYS A 66 -4.40 -6.37 -21.24
CA LYS A 66 -3.78 -7.68 -21.47
C LYS A 66 -3.56 -7.95 -22.97
N GLU A 67 -4.57 -7.66 -23.80
CA GLU A 67 -4.48 -7.79 -25.26
C GLU A 67 -3.38 -6.87 -25.83
N ALA A 68 -3.35 -5.61 -25.41
CA ALA A 68 -2.32 -4.65 -25.85
C ALA A 68 -0.91 -5.05 -25.40
N LEU A 69 -0.75 -5.56 -24.17
CA LEU A 69 0.53 -6.08 -23.67
C LEU A 69 0.97 -7.33 -24.43
N ALA A 70 0.04 -8.24 -24.75
CA ALA A 70 0.33 -9.42 -25.56
C ALA A 70 0.83 -9.01 -26.95
N ALA A 71 0.16 -8.06 -27.62
CA ALA A 71 0.58 -7.52 -28.91
C ALA A 71 1.92 -6.78 -28.83
N ALA A 72 2.19 -6.04 -27.74
CA ALA A 72 3.49 -5.40 -27.54
C ALA A 72 4.61 -6.44 -27.37
N LYS A 73 4.34 -7.54 -26.65
CA LYS A 73 5.28 -8.64 -26.45
C LYS A 73 5.59 -9.37 -27.76
N THR A 74 4.60 -9.63 -28.61
CA THR A 74 4.82 -10.26 -29.93
C THR A 74 5.62 -9.35 -30.86
N ARG A 75 5.46 -8.02 -30.76
CA ARG A 75 6.31 -7.04 -31.44
C ARG A 75 7.74 -6.94 -30.86
N GLY A 76 8.10 -7.76 -29.87
CA GLY A 76 9.43 -7.79 -29.27
C GLY A 76 9.66 -6.75 -28.17
N LYS A 77 8.63 -6.04 -27.69
CA LYS A 77 8.80 -5.07 -26.60
C LYS A 77 9.04 -5.81 -25.28
N ARG A 78 10.17 -5.56 -24.64
CA ARG A 78 10.44 -6.02 -23.27
C ARG A 78 9.43 -5.39 -22.31
N LEU A 79 8.62 -6.24 -21.68
CA LEU A 79 7.68 -5.84 -20.62
C LEU A 79 8.34 -6.02 -19.25
N GLY A 80 8.00 -5.15 -18.30
CA GLY A 80 8.58 -5.13 -16.94
C GLY A 80 9.65 -4.04 -16.74
N GLY A 81 9.97 -3.74 -15.47
CA GLY A 81 11.06 -2.82 -15.10
C GLY A 81 12.41 -3.52 -14.97
N LYS A 82 13.51 -2.75 -14.80
CA LYS A 82 14.86 -3.29 -14.52
C LYS A 82 14.91 -3.90 -13.10
N ARG A 83 14.30 -5.08 -12.92
CA ARG A 83 14.14 -5.74 -11.61
C ARG A 83 15.46 -6.13 -10.94
N ASN A 84 16.55 -6.31 -11.72
CA ASN A 84 17.85 -6.78 -11.22
C ASN A 84 19.05 -5.90 -11.62
N GLY A 85 18.86 -4.65 -12.04
CA GLY A 85 19.99 -3.87 -12.59
C GLY A 85 19.66 -2.44 -12.99
N GLY A 86 18.77 -1.78 -12.23
CA GLY A 86 18.40 -0.39 -12.48
C GLY A 86 19.38 0.63 -11.90
N LEU A 87 20.09 0.26 -10.83
CA LEU A 87 21.14 1.09 -10.27
C LEU A 87 22.45 0.80 -11.01
N SER A 88 23.10 1.84 -11.48
CA SER A 88 24.46 1.72 -12.02
C SER A 88 25.43 1.30 -10.91
N ASP A 89 26.61 0.83 -11.29
CA ASP A 89 27.65 0.49 -10.30
C ASP A 89 28.02 1.71 -9.44
N GLU A 90 27.98 2.91 -10.01
CA GLU A 90 28.20 4.17 -9.30
C GLU A 90 27.16 4.38 -8.20
N CYS A 91 25.87 4.13 -8.47
CA CYS A 91 24.83 4.25 -7.45
C CYS A 91 25.01 3.24 -6.30
N ARG A 92 25.46 2.01 -6.62
CA ARG A 92 25.79 1.00 -5.60
C ARG A 92 26.95 1.44 -4.73
N GLN A 93 28.04 1.90 -5.35
CA GLN A 93 29.23 2.38 -4.66
C GLN A 93 28.93 3.61 -3.79
N ALA A 94 28.19 4.58 -4.31
CA ALA A 94 27.78 5.78 -3.56
C ALA A 94 26.92 5.41 -2.33
N SER A 95 25.99 4.47 -2.50
CA SER A 95 25.16 3.97 -1.39
C SER A 95 25.99 3.23 -0.35
N ALA A 96 26.93 2.39 -0.77
CA ALA A 96 27.83 1.67 0.13
C ALA A 96 28.74 2.64 0.92
N ALA A 97 29.29 3.65 0.25
CA ALA A 97 30.12 4.68 0.88
C ALA A 97 29.33 5.48 1.92
N ARG A 98 28.11 5.92 1.59
CA ARG A 98 27.21 6.62 2.53
C ARG A 98 26.87 5.75 3.75
N ARG A 99 26.53 4.48 3.53
CA ARG A 99 26.20 3.55 4.62
C ARG A 99 27.40 3.28 5.52
N ARG A 100 28.60 3.13 4.94
CA ARG A 100 29.84 2.95 5.70
C ARG A 100 30.14 4.18 6.56
N ALA A 101 30.14 5.38 5.97
CA ALA A 101 30.37 6.61 6.70
C ALA A 101 29.37 6.83 7.85
N ALA A 102 28.09 6.53 7.64
CA ALA A 102 27.07 6.61 8.69
C ALA A 102 27.29 5.58 9.81
N ALA A 103 27.70 4.36 9.47
CA ALA A 103 28.02 3.33 10.45
C ALA A 103 29.26 3.69 11.27
N ASP A 104 30.31 4.23 10.64
CA ASP A 104 31.54 4.66 11.30
C ASP A 104 31.27 5.84 12.26
N ALA A 105 30.47 6.82 11.83
CA ALA A 105 30.04 7.93 12.68
C ALA A 105 29.25 7.44 13.90
N ARG A 106 28.24 6.58 13.67
CA ARG A 106 27.43 6.02 14.75
C ARG A 106 28.28 5.17 15.71
N ALA A 107 29.25 4.42 15.19
CA ALA A 107 30.19 3.66 16.02
C ALA A 107 31.01 4.61 16.90
N GLY A 108 31.49 5.73 16.36
CA GLY A 108 32.16 6.78 17.14
C GLY A 108 31.28 7.35 18.26
N ASP A 109 30.00 7.63 17.97
CA ASP A 109 29.05 8.18 18.93
C ASP A 109 28.76 7.22 20.11
N ILE A 110 28.59 5.92 19.82
CA ILE A 110 28.19 4.93 20.84
C ILE A 110 29.38 4.28 21.57
N LEU A 111 30.59 4.37 21.01
CA LEU A 111 31.78 3.73 21.59
C LEU A 111 32.09 4.17 23.03
N PRO A 112 31.94 5.46 23.42
CA PRO A 112 32.12 5.87 24.81
C PRO A 112 31.11 5.21 25.76
N ALA A 113 29.83 5.11 25.36
CA ALA A 113 28.79 4.47 26.15
C ALA A 113 29.04 2.96 26.30
N ILE A 114 29.46 2.28 25.22
CA ILE A 114 29.87 0.87 25.26
C ILE A 114 31.04 0.68 26.24
N ARG A 115 32.06 1.55 26.18
CA ARG A 115 33.22 1.46 27.10
C ARG A 115 32.83 1.66 28.56
N ALA A 116 31.91 2.58 28.85
CA ALA A 116 31.39 2.78 30.19
C ALA A 116 30.67 1.53 30.70
N LEU A 117 29.77 0.95 29.89
CA LEU A 117 29.06 -0.29 30.24
C LEU A 117 30.02 -1.47 30.46
N GLN A 118 31.10 -1.56 29.68
CA GLN A 118 32.14 -2.59 29.87
C GLN A 118 32.91 -2.38 31.19
N GLN A 119 33.21 -1.13 31.56
CA GLN A 119 33.85 -0.81 32.84
C GLN A 119 32.92 -1.11 34.03
N ASP A 120 31.61 -0.94 33.84
CA ASP A 120 30.57 -1.29 34.82
C ASP A 120 30.25 -2.80 34.86
N GLY A 121 30.99 -3.62 34.10
CA GLY A 121 30.95 -5.08 34.19
C GLY A 121 30.08 -5.80 33.16
N ALA A 122 29.62 -5.12 32.10
CA ALA A 122 28.94 -5.78 30.98
C ALA A 122 29.93 -6.66 30.20
N VAL A 123 29.71 -7.97 30.20
CA VAL A 123 30.61 -8.97 29.57
C VAL A 123 30.03 -9.60 28.30
N SER A 124 28.77 -9.32 27.97
CA SER A 124 28.08 -9.88 26.80
C SER A 124 27.46 -8.81 25.90
N LEU A 125 27.32 -9.12 24.61
CA LEU A 125 26.66 -8.25 23.63
C LEU A 125 25.20 -7.94 24.00
N HIS A 126 24.51 -8.89 24.65
CA HIS A 126 23.14 -8.67 25.11
C HIS A 126 23.06 -7.64 26.23
N GLN A 127 24.01 -7.67 27.18
CA GLN A 127 24.08 -6.68 28.26
C GLN A 127 24.44 -5.29 27.73
N LEU A 128 25.36 -5.21 26.75
CA LEU A 128 25.71 -3.96 26.09
C LEU A 128 24.54 -3.37 25.31
N ALA A 129 23.78 -4.20 24.58
CA ALA A 129 22.60 -3.74 23.85
C ALA A 129 21.45 -3.30 24.77
N ALA A 130 21.32 -3.89 25.96
CA ALA A 130 20.29 -3.49 26.93
C ALA A 130 20.62 -2.18 27.67
N GLY A 131 21.90 -1.79 27.69
CA GLY A 131 22.37 -0.56 28.36
C GLY A 131 22.58 0.65 27.42
N LEU A 132 22.36 0.48 26.11
CA LEU A 132 22.44 1.52 25.08
C LEU A 132 21.06 2.06 24.70
#